data_AF-A0A536YJ01-F1
#
_entry.id   AF-A0A536YJ01-F1
#
_cell.length_a   1.000
_cell.length_b   1.000
_cell.length_c   1.000
_cell.angle_alpha   90.00
_cell.angle_beta   90.00
_cell.angle_gamma   90.00
#
_symmetry.space_group_name_H-M   'P 1'
#
loop_
_entity.id
_entity.type
_entity.pdbx_description
1 polymer ?
#
loop_
_entity_poly.entity_id
_entity_poly.type
_entity_poly.pdbx_seq_one_letter_code
_entity_poly.pdbx_strand_id
1 'polypeptide(L)'
;MTVKERTKPQVATMNAVHDLPVLVARDKGFFKDEGLDLEFVTTPGMAQVTTSHFVKFDSVFDRPLDSVYNEGGIDQYRMCEWGIMKRAVEANTQGLRGRKIVALGASMSKFAIVVARDSKYYEPEMLKDKPIAVTPNNGSDFTTLKMMEGFLAPEHVKRTNAG
;
A
#
# COMPACT_ATOMS: atom_id res chain seq x y z
N MET A 1 -2.94 4.44 -30.84
CA MET A 1 -3.23 3.13 -30.22
C MET A 1 -4.70 3.12 -29.87
N THR A 2 -5.49 2.24 -30.49
CA THR A 2 -6.92 2.09 -30.23
C THR A 2 -7.09 1.52 -28.81
N VAL A 3 -7.65 2.32 -27.90
CA VAL A 3 -8.05 1.84 -26.58
C VAL A 3 -9.15 0.80 -26.83
N LYS A 4 -8.82 -0.48 -26.67
CA LYS A 4 -9.78 -1.56 -26.78
C LYS A 4 -10.81 -1.32 -25.67
N GLU A 5 -12.05 -1.05 -26.05
CA GLU A 5 -13.14 -0.80 -25.10
C GLU A 5 -13.29 -2.06 -24.22
N ARG A 6 -12.80 -1.97 -22.98
CA ARG A 6 -12.90 -3.05 -22.00
C ARG A 6 -14.27 -2.94 -21.36
N THR A 7 -15.04 -4.03 -21.44
CA THR A 7 -16.42 -4.07 -20.93
C THR A 7 -16.50 -4.45 -19.45
N LYS A 8 -15.44 -5.06 -18.88
CA LYS A 8 -15.43 -5.57 -17.50
C LYS A 8 -14.50 -4.78 -16.58
N PRO A 9 -14.97 -4.31 -15.41
CA PRO A 9 -14.11 -3.69 -14.41
C PRO A 9 -13.00 -4.63 -13.93
N GLN A 10 -11.79 -4.08 -13.82
CA GLN A 10 -10.59 -4.79 -13.40
C GLN A 10 -10.28 -4.53 -11.93
N VAL A 11 -10.37 -5.56 -11.09
CA VAL A 11 -10.06 -5.48 -9.65
C VAL A 11 -8.69 -6.08 -9.38
N ALA A 12 -7.76 -5.26 -8.91
CA ALA A 12 -6.47 -5.74 -8.44
C ALA A 12 -6.64 -6.54 -7.15
N THR A 13 -6.00 -7.71 -7.12
CA THR A 13 -5.95 -8.59 -5.95
C THR A 13 -4.50 -8.87 -5.55
N MET A 14 -4.29 -9.09 -4.25
CA MET A 14 -3.02 -9.46 -3.64
C MET A 14 -3.20 -10.65 -2.67
N ASN A 15 -2.26 -10.83 -1.74
CA ASN A 15 -2.31 -11.95 -0.77
C ASN A 15 -3.53 -11.87 0.17
N ALA A 16 -3.80 -13.00 0.84
CA ALA A 16 -4.90 -13.13 1.78
C ALA A 16 -4.76 -12.23 3.03
N VAL A 17 -3.55 -11.80 3.42
CA VAL A 17 -3.38 -10.86 4.54
C VAL A 17 -4.13 -9.55 4.30
N HIS A 18 -4.34 -9.21 3.03
CA HIS A 18 -4.90 -7.94 2.62
C HIS A 18 -6.24 -8.06 1.89
N ASP A 19 -6.41 -9.11 1.08
CA ASP A 19 -7.56 -9.25 0.17
C ASP A 19 -8.42 -10.48 0.46
N LEU A 20 -8.29 -11.13 1.63
CA LEU A 20 -9.10 -12.31 1.96
C LEU A 20 -10.60 -12.14 1.65
N PRO A 21 -11.29 -11.04 2.01
CA PRO A 21 -12.70 -10.88 1.66
C PRO A 21 -12.97 -10.85 0.16
N VAL A 22 -12.12 -10.18 -0.63
CA VAL A 22 -12.25 -10.08 -2.08
C VAL A 22 -11.98 -11.43 -2.74
N LEU A 23 -10.95 -12.13 -2.28
CA LEU A 23 -10.60 -13.48 -2.75
C LEU A 23 -11.73 -14.47 -2.46
N VAL A 24 -12.28 -14.43 -1.24
CA VAL A 24 -13.43 -15.29 -0.87
C VAL A 24 -14.67 -14.93 -1.70
N ALA A 25 -14.99 -13.65 -1.87
CA ALA A 25 -16.13 -13.23 -2.66
C ALA A 25 -16.01 -13.63 -4.14
N ARG A 26 -14.80 -13.59 -4.71
CA ARG A 26 -14.50 -14.12 -6.04
C ARG A 26 -14.73 -15.63 -6.09
N ASP A 27 -14.11 -16.37 -5.18
CA ASP A 27 -14.08 -17.84 -5.22
C ASP A 27 -15.43 -18.47 -4.85
N LYS A 28 -16.23 -17.78 -4.02
CA LYS A 28 -17.59 -18.20 -3.64
C LYS A 28 -18.67 -17.70 -4.59
N GLY A 29 -18.34 -16.86 -5.57
CA GLY A 29 -19.29 -16.38 -6.57
C GLY A 29 -20.14 -15.19 -6.13
N PHE A 30 -19.91 -14.61 -4.95
CA PHE A 30 -20.74 -13.52 -4.40
C PHE A 30 -20.83 -12.30 -5.32
N PHE A 31 -19.77 -11.98 -6.07
CA PHE A 31 -19.85 -10.90 -7.07
C PHE A 31 -20.84 -11.22 -8.19
N LYS A 32 -20.86 -12.47 -8.66
CA LYS A 32 -21.81 -12.91 -9.70
C LYS A 32 -23.24 -12.95 -9.18
N ASP A 33 -23.43 -13.36 -7.92
CA ASP A 33 -24.74 -13.36 -7.26
C ASP A 33 -25.35 -11.95 -7.20
N GLU A 34 -24.51 -10.92 -7.04
CA GLU A 34 -24.88 -9.50 -7.09
C GLU A 34 -24.90 -8.92 -8.53
N GLY A 35 -24.75 -9.75 -9.56
CA GLY A 35 -24.76 -9.31 -10.96
C GLY A 35 -23.51 -8.55 -11.42
N LEU A 36 -22.40 -8.65 -10.69
CA LEU A 36 -21.13 -7.99 -11.01
C LEU A 36 -20.21 -8.93 -11.82
N ASP A 37 -19.94 -8.56 -13.06
CA ASP A 37 -19.01 -9.25 -13.95
C ASP A 37 -17.61 -8.59 -13.91
N LEU A 38 -16.77 -9.08 -13.00
CA LEU A 38 -15.45 -8.52 -12.69
C LEU A 38 -14.32 -9.40 -13.23
N GLU A 39 -13.24 -8.76 -13.66
CA GLU A 39 -11.97 -9.44 -13.93
C GLU A 39 -10.98 -9.15 -12.80
N PHE A 40 -10.30 -10.19 -12.32
CA PHE A 40 -9.35 -10.08 -11.21
C PHE A 40 -7.92 -10.11 -11.71
N VAL A 41 -7.17 -9.05 -11.46
CA VAL A 41 -5.76 -8.93 -11.85
C VAL A 41 -4.91 -9.21 -10.62
N THR A 42 -4.09 -10.26 -10.65
CA THR A 42 -3.14 -10.53 -9.55
C THR A 42 -1.99 -9.55 -9.65
N THR A 43 -1.75 -8.80 -8.58
CA THR A 43 -0.66 -7.82 -8.51
C THR A 43 0.38 -8.25 -7.48
N PRO A 44 1.68 -8.01 -7.73
CA PRO A 44 2.70 -8.29 -6.72
C PRO A 44 2.43 -7.42 -5.49
N GLY A 45 2.14 -8.07 -4.37
CA GLY A 45 2.03 -7.40 -3.08
C GLY A 45 3.41 -7.16 -2.48
N MET A 46 3.57 -6.07 -1.73
CA MET A 46 4.82 -5.73 -1.01
C MET A 46 5.21 -6.74 0.09
N ALA A 47 4.38 -7.75 0.33
CA ALA A 47 4.60 -8.81 1.32
C ALA A 47 4.24 -10.17 0.70
N GLN A 48 5.02 -10.63 -0.28
CA GLN A 48 4.97 -12.02 -0.71
C GLN A 48 6.17 -12.74 -0.10
N VAL A 49 5.91 -13.89 0.54
CA VAL A 49 6.99 -14.83 0.93
C VAL A 49 7.74 -15.33 -0.31
N THR A 50 7.13 -15.18 -1.50
CA THR A 50 7.68 -15.54 -2.82
C THR A 50 8.31 -14.37 -3.57
N THR A 51 8.23 -13.13 -3.08
CA THR A 51 9.19 -12.10 -3.54
C THR A 51 10.52 -12.48 -2.96
N SER A 52 11.37 -13.11 -3.78
CA SER A 52 12.80 -13.22 -3.48
C SER A 52 13.27 -11.88 -2.94
N HIS A 53 14.02 -11.87 -1.84
CA HIS A 53 14.57 -10.69 -1.13
C HIS A 53 15.43 -9.73 -2.00
N PHE A 54 15.33 -9.83 -3.32
CA PHE A 54 15.86 -8.96 -4.34
C PHE A 54 14.72 -8.13 -4.95
N VAL A 55 13.95 -7.38 -4.14
CA VAL A 55 13.39 -6.15 -4.70
C VAL A 55 14.60 -5.30 -4.98
N LYS A 56 14.94 -5.07 -6.26
CA LYS A 56 16.04 -4.17 -6.60
C LYS A 56 15.73 -2.84 -5.93
N PHE A 57 16.70 -2.26 -5.23
CA PHE A 57 16.54 -1.00 -4.49
C PHE A 57 15.92 0.10 -5.37
N ASP A 58 16.20 0.06 -6.68
CA ASP A 58 15.63 0.95 -7.70
C ASP A 58 14.10 0.80 -7.87
N SER A 59 13.56 -0.40 -7.73
CA SER A 59 12.13 -0.71 -7.89
C SER A 59 11.28 -0.48 -6.64
N VAL A 60 11.90 -0.19 -5.49
CA VAL A 60 11.17 0.21 -4.26
C VAL A 60 10.41 1.53 -4.49
N PHE A 61 10.89 2.34 -5.43
CA PHE A 61 10.26 3.58 -5.87
C PHE A 61 9.25 3.38 -7.00
N ASP A 62 9.28 2.25 -7.71
CA ASP A 62 8.32 1.95 -8.77
C ASP A 62 6.96 1.77 -8.11
N ARG A 63 6.04 2.70 -8.38
CA ARG A 63 4.67 2.72 -7.86
C ARG A 63 3.79 1.86 -8.77
N PRO A 64 3.84 0.52 -8.72
CA PRO A 64 3.44 -0.30 -9.85
C PRO A 64 1.92 -0.28 -10.01
N LEU A 65 1.19 -0.34 -8.89
CA LEU A 65 -0.27 -0.19 -8.86
C LEU A 65 -0.75 1.18 -9.35
N ASP A 66 0.04 2.23 -9.09
CA ASP A 66 -0.32 3.61 -9.46
C ASP A 66 -0.19 3.81 -10.98
N SER A 67 0.91 3.34 -11.58
CA SER A 67 1.12 3.34 -13.03
C SER A 67 0.08 2.47 -13.74
N VAL A 68 -0.13 1.23 -13.29
CA VAL A 68 -1.12 0.31 -13.89
C VAL A 68 -2.54 0.89 -13.81
N TYR A 69 -2.90 1.58 -12.72
CA TYR A 69 -4.20 2.26 -12.62
C TYR A 69 -4.31 3.43 -13.61
N ASN A 70 -3.28 4.27 -13.71
CA ASN A 70 -3.27 5.42 -14.62
C ASN A 70 -3.33 5.00 -16.09
N GLU A 71 -2.72 3.88 -16.44
CA GLU A 71 -2.70 3.31 -17.78
C GLU A 71 -3.99 2.54 -18.14
N GLY A 72 -4.94 2.40 -17.19
CA GLY A 72 -6.19 1.66 -17.41
C GLY A 72 -6.04 0.14 -17.33
N GLY A 73 -4.94 -0.36 -16.76
CA GLY A 73 -4.72 -1.78 -16.52
C GLY A 73 -5.59 -2.34 -15.39
N ILE A 74 -5.93 -1.51 -14.40
CA ILE A 74 -6.83 -1.82 -13.27
C ILE A 74 -7.78 -0.66 -13.00
N ASP A 75 -8.96 -0.95 -12.45
CA ASP A 75 -10.01 0.03 -12.11
C ASP A 75 -10.23 0.16 -10.60
N GLN A 76 -9.82 -0.86 -9.84
CA GLN A 76 -9.84 -0.84 -8.39
C GLN A 76 -8.56 -1.49 -7.85
N TYR A 77 -7.96 -0.89 -6.84
CA TYR A 77 -6.89 -1.49 -6.06
C TYR A 77 -6.99 -1.03 -4.61
N ARG A 78 -6.32 -1.75 -3.71
CA ARG A 78 -6.20 -1.36 -2.31
C ARG A 78 -4.77 -0.95 -1.96
N MET A 79 -4.67 -0.08 -0.97
CA MET A 79 -3.43 0.28 -0.28
C MET A 79 -3.74 0.54 1.19
N CYS A 80 -2.72 0.85 1.99
CA CYS A 80 -2.92 1.44 3.31
C CYS A 80 -3.66 2.79 3.19
N GLU A 81 -4.36 3.19 4.26
CA GLU A 81 -5.16 4.42 4.32
C GLU A 81 -4.36 5.66 3.90
N TRP A 82 -3.19 5.88 4.49
CA TRP A 82 -2.32 7.00 4.14
C TRP A 82 -1.78 6.94 2.70
N GLY A 83 -1.46 5.74 2.22
CA GLY A 83 -1.00 5.51 0.86
C GLY A 83 -2.07 5.90 -0.16
N ILE A 84 -3.30 5.42 0.01
CA ILE A 84 -4.40 5.72 -0.92
C ILE A 84 -4.82 7.20 -0.83
N MET A 85 -4.84 7.80 0.36
CA MET A 85 -5.12 9.22 0.55
C MET A 85 -4.12 10.08 -0.22
N LYS A 86 -2.81 9.80 -0.07
CA LYS A 86 -1.77 10.50 -0.82
C LYS A 86 -2.00 10.39 -2.33
N ARG A 87 -2.31 9.20 -2.86
CA ARG A 87 -2.49 9.04 -4.32
C ARG A 87 -3.78 9.66 -4.83
N ALA A 88 -4.84 9.68 -4.04
CA ALA A 88 -6.07 10.39 -4.41
C ALA A 88 -5.83 11.90 -4.52
N VAL A 89 -5.08 12.49 -3.58
CA VAL A 89 -4.72 13.91 -3.61
C VAL A 89 -3.75 14.21 -4.76
N GLU A 90 -2.67 13.44 -4.90
CA GLU A 90 -1.69 13.60 -5.98
C GLU A 90 -2.35 13.48 -7.36
N ALA A 91 -3.31 12.57 -7.54
CA ALA A 91 -3.98 12.41 -8.83
C ALA A 91 -4.74 13.68 -9.25
N ASN A 92 -5.41 14.35 -8.31
CA ASN A 92 -6.12 15.59 -8.58
C ASN A 92 -5.16 16.76 -8.88
N THR A 93 -4.04 16.85 -8.17
CA THR A 93 -3.09 17.96 -8.33
C THR A 93 -2.16 17.78 -9.53
N GLN A 94 -1.92 16.55 -9.96
CA GLN A 94 -0.99 16.21 -11.06
C GLN A 94 -1.72 15.89 -12.38
N GLY A 95 -3.05 16.03 -12.43
CA GLY A 95 -3.83 15.74 -13.63
C GLY A 95 -3.79 14.26 -14.05
N LEU A 96 -3.57 13.35 -13.10
CA LEU A 96 -3.59 11.91 -13.35
C LEU A 96 -5.03 11.39 -13.40
N ARG A 97 -5.20 10.10 -13.71
CA ARG A 97 -6.51 9.45 -13.69
C ARG A 97 -7.17 9.66 -12.33
N GLY A 98 -8.33 10.34 -12.36
CA GLY A 98 -9.13 10.60 -11.18
C GLY A 98 -9.47 9.31 -10.43
N ARG A 99 -9.45 9.39 -9.10
CA ARG A 99 -9.69 8.24 -8.23
C ARG A 99 -10.39 8.66 -6.97
N LYS A 100 -11.27 7.80 -6.45
CA LYS A 100 -12.04 8.02 -5.23
C LYS A 100 -11.82 6.84 -4.29
N ILE A 101 -11.76 7.13 -3.00
CA ILE A 101 -11.77 6.10 -1.96
C ILE A 101 -13.23 5.68 -1.78
N VAL A 102 -13.56 4.45 -2.17
CA VAL A 102 -14.93 3.94 -2.21
C VAL A 102 -15.25 2.97 -1.07
N ALA A 103 -14.23 2.45 -0.39
CA ALA A 103 -14.39 1.51 0.71
C ALA A 103 -13.20 1.57 1.67
N LEU A 104 -13.46 1.23 2.93
CA LEU A 104 -12.42 0.93 3.91
C LEU A 104 -12.08 -0.56 3.85
N GLY A 105 -10.81 -0.89 4.10
CA GLY A 105 -10.39 -2.29 4.15
C GLY A 105 -11.04 -3.03 5.31
N ALA A 106 -11.46 -4.28 5.09
CA ALA A 106 -12.02 -5.12 6.16
C ALA A 106 -10.99 -5.55 7.20
N SER A 107 -9.70 -5.39 6.90
CA SER A 107 -8.58 -5.70 7.80
C SER A 107 -7.69 -4.47 8.00
N MET A 108 -7.48 -4.10 9.27
CA MET A 108 -6.53 -3.06 9.66
C MET A 108 -5.22 -3.70 10.12
N SER A 109 -4.16 -3.55 9.32
CA SER A 109 -2.81 -3.94 9.74
C SER A 109 -2.26 -2.89 10.72
N LYS A 110 -1.68 -3.36 11.83
CA LYS A 110 -0.93 -2.49 12.75
C LYS A 110 0.53 -2.44 12.30
N PHE A 111 1.08 -1.23 12.26
CA PHE A 111 2.53 -1.04 12.11
C PHE A 111 3.18 -0.99 13.49
N ALA A 112 4.42 -1.44 13.58
CA ALA A 112 5.27 -1.31 14.75
C ALA A 112 6.67 -0.92 14.31
N ILE A 113 7.36 -0.14 15.15
CA ILE A 113 8.80 0.05 15.04
C ILE A 113 9.44 -1.15 15.75
N VAL A 114 10.20 -1.94 15.01
CA VAL A 114 10.86 -3.14 15.53
C VAL A 114 12.36 -2.88 15.61
N VAL A 115 12.96 -3.31 16.72
CA VAL A 115 14.40 -3.24 16.95
C VAL A 115 14.99 -4.64 17.04
N ALA A 116 16.31 -4.76 16.92
CA ALA A 116 17.00 -6.04 17.12
C ALA A 116 16.74 -6.58 18.55
N ARG A 117 16.75 -7.91 18.71
CA ARG A 117 16.45 -8.58 19.98
C ARG A 117 17.34 -8.12 21.13
N ASP A 118 18.60 -7.83 20.84
CA ASP A 118 19.65 -7.37 21.75
C ASP A 118 19.81 -5.83 21.77
N SER A 119 18.89 -5.12 21.10
CA SER A 119 18.85 -3.66 21.13
C SER A 119 18.60 -3.14 22.55
N LYS A 120 19.29 -2.06 22.89
CA LYS A 120 19.05 -1.30 24.13
C LYS A 120 17.85 -0.34 24.05
N TYR A 121 17.22 -0.20 22.88
CA TYR A 121 16.09 0.68 22.67
C TYR A 121 14.79 -0.04 23.04
N TYR A 122 14.06 0.48 24.04
CA TYR A 122 12.79 -0.09 24.48
C TYR A 122 11.68 0.97 24.68
N GLU A 123 12.01 2.25 24.54
CA GLU A 123 11.09 3.38 24.58
C GLU A 123 11.25 4.25 23.33
N PRO A 124 10.18 4.85 22.78
CA PRO A 124 10.24 5.69 21.59
C PRO A 124 11.23 6.87 21.69
N GLU A 125 11.33 7.50 22.86
CA GLU A 125 12.21 8.65 23.13
C GLU A 125 13.69 8.31 22.90
N MET A 126 14.07 7.04 23.07
CA MET A 126 15.44 6.58 22.85
C MET A 126 15.84 6.56 21.38
N LEU A 127 14.86 6.67 20.47
CA LEU A 127 15.08 6.81 19.04
C LEU A 127 15.36 8.27 18.63
N LYS A 128 15.50 9.20 19.58
CA LYS A 128 15.91 10.58 19.31
C LYS A 128 17.18 10.62 18.45
N ASP A 129 17.04 11.29 17.30
CA ASP A 129 18.11 11.46 16.31
C ASP A 129 18.69 10.13 15.76
N LYS A 130 17.96 9.01 15.94
CA LYS A 130 18.34 7.70 15.39
C LYS A 130 17.62 7.45 14.07
N PRO A 131 18.28 6.80 13.09
CA PRO A 131 17.64 6.45 11.83
C PRO A 131 16.58 5.37 12.04
N ILE A 132 15.34 5.66 11.63
CA ILE A 132 14.23 4.71 11.59
C ILE A 132 14.01 4.31 10.14
N ALA A 133 14.18 3.02 9.85
CA ALA A 133 13.99 2.45 8.53
C ALA A 133 12.51 2.43 8.12
N VAL A 134 12.19 3.02 6.97
CA VAL A 134 10.84 3.05 6.40
C VAL A 134 10.87 2.81 4.89
N THR A 135 9.79 2.27 4.35
CA THR A 135 9.56 2.29 2.90
C THR A 135 8.98 3.66 2.49
N PRO A 136 9.66 4.42 1.61
CA PRO A 136 9.27 5.79 1.30
C PRO A 136 7.88 5.87 0.67
N ASN A 137 7.09 6.86 1.06
CA ASN A 137 5.75 7.12 0.49
C ASN A 137 4.73 5.97 0.65
N ASN A 138 4.97 5.06 1.58
CA ASN A 138 4.09 3.95 1.91
C ASN A 138 3.57 4.07 3.36
N GLY A 139 2.69 3.15 3.77
CA GLY A 139 2.06 3.16 5.09
C GLY A 139 3.06 3.20 6.25
N SER A 140 4.20 2.52 6.13
CA SER A 140 5.26 2.55 7.14
C SER A 140 5.82 3.95 7.37
N ASP A 141 5.99 4.75 6.31
CA ASP A 141 6.55 6.11 6.40
C ASP A 141 5.60 7.04 7.18
N PHE A 142 4.34 7.13 6.73
CA PHE A 142 3.34 7.99 7.37
C PHE A 142 2.98 7.52 8.78
N THR A 143 2.89 6.21 9.00
CA THR A 143 2.54 5.70 10.33
C THR A 143 3.70 5.86 11.31
N THR A 144 4.95 5.78 10.86
CA THR A 144 6.12 6.09 11.70
C THR A 144 6.09 7.54 12.17
N LEU A 145 5.82 8.49 11.27
CA LEU A 145 5.69 9.90 11.65
C LEU A 145 4.60 10.09 12.72
N LYS A 146 3.40 9.56 12.46
CA LYS A 146 2.27 9.63 13.40
C LYS A 146 2.56 8.96 14.75
N MET A 147 3.27 7.83 14.75
CA MET A 147 3.65 7.15 15.99
C MET A 147 4.65 7.97 16.81
N MET A 148 5.61 8.64 16.16
CA MET A 148 6.68 9.36 16.86
C MET A 148 6.28 10.77 17.30
N GLU A 149 5.28 11.40 16.68
CA GLU A 149 4.80 12.76 17.03
C GLU A 149 4.41 12.93 18.50
N GLY A 150 3.99 11.86 19.18
CA GLY A 150 3.66 11.89 20.61
C GLY A 150 4.86 11.86 21.56
N PHE A 151 6.06 11.55 21.05
CA PHE A 151 7.26 11.29 21.86
C PHE A 151 8.44 12.19 21.51
N LEU A 152 8.57 12.59 20.24
CA LEU A 152 9.69 13.38 19.74
C LEU A 152 9.20 14.52 18.84
N ALA A 153 9.85 15.68 18.96
CA ALA A 153 9.65 16.77 18.01
C ALA A 153 10.09 16.34 16.58
N PRO A 154 9.43 16.84 15.52
CA PRO A 154 9.67 16.39 14.14
C PRO A 154 11.13 16.41 13.70
N GLU A 155 11.91 17.42 14.13
CA GLU A 155 13.33 17.56 13.83
C GLU A 155 14.20 16.41 14.36
N HIS A 156 13.72 15.70 15.39
CA HIS A 156 14.42 14.57 16.01
C HIS A 156 14.04 13.20 15.42
N VAL A 157 13.00 13.15 14.58
CA VAL A 157 12.55 11.91 13.94
C VAL A 157 13.30 11.72 12.63
N LYS A 158 14.44 11.00 12.67
CA LYS A 158 15.26 10.74 11.48
C LYS A 158 14.78 9.48 10.77
N ARG A 159 14.38 9.61 9.51
CA ARG A 159 13.98 8.49 8.64
C ARG A 159 15.12 8.11 7.71
N THR A 160 15.25 6.81 7.46
CA THR A 160 16.09 6.27 6.39
C THR A 160 15.27 5.32 5.53
N ASN A 161 15.62 5.19 4.25
CA ASN A 161 14.89 4.33 3.33
C ASN A 161 15.44 2.90 3.39
N ALA A 162 14.57 1.93 3.65
CA ALA A 162 14.88 0.52 3.57
C ALA A 162 13.63 -0.29 3.18
N GLY A 163 13.84 -1.44 2.54
CA GLY A 163 12.78 -2.32 2.05
C GLY A 163 13.22 -3.04 0.78
#